data_AF-A0A0B1TCD8-F1
#
_entry.id   AF-A0A0B1TCD8-F1
#
_cell.length_a   1.000
_cell.length_b   1.000
_cell.length_c   1.000
_cell.angle_alpha   90.00
_cell.angle_beta   90.00
_cell.angle_gamma   90.00
#
_symmetry.space_group_name_H-M   'P 1'
#
loop_
_entity.id
_entity.type
_entity.pdbx_description
1 polymer ?
#
loop_
_entity_poly.entity_id
_entity_poly.type
_entity_poly.pdbx_seq_one_letter_code
_entity_poly.pdbx_strand_id
1 'polypeptide(L)'
;MPLIRWPDLHRTDLLRQARTKIEANQLVQRLEVDEKKDADNAEQIRRRYVDTRHDIEVTYVTASNSDDGGPDPDDVLDETYTDEGGAFYVTGTERELTNIDPVVKIYHDCDDGILPGQRKVKFYIPDTYIYSGSKARHAFNLGYLNLETIFPGEERDFL
;
A
#
# COMPACT_ATOMS: atom_id res chain seq x y z
N MET A 1 45.55 0.70 -20.58
CA MET A 1 44.41 0.62 -19.64
C MET A 1 43.45 1.75 -19.98
N PRO A 2 42.22 1.49 -20.44
CA PRO A 2 41.28 2.57 -20.71
C PRO A 2 40.61 3.01 -19.38
N LEU A 3 40.59 4.32 -19.12
CA LEU A 3 39.73 4.91 -18.09
C LEU A 3 38.28 4.75 -18.53
N ILE A 4 37.49 4.02 -17.73
CA ILE A 4 36.03 4.00 -17.86
C ILE A 4 35.53 5.40 -17.53
N ARG A 5 35.01 6.10 -18.54
CA ARG A 5 34.40 7.42 -18.39
C ARG A 5 32.92 7.19 -18.06
N TRP A 6 32.54 7.41 -16.81
CA TRP A 6 31.14 7.42 -16.41
C TRP A 6 30.43 8.57 -17.13
N PRO A 7 29.20 8.39 -17.65
CA PRO A 7 28.46 9.50 -18.24
C PRO A 7 28.16 10.52 -17.14
N ASP A 8 28.56 11.78 -17.36
CA ASP A 8 28.14 12.90 -16.52
C ASP A 8 26.62 13.04 -16.64
N LEU A 9 25.88 12.45 -15.70
CA LEU A 9 24.47 12.73 -15.48
C LEU A 9 24.36 14.21 -15.11
N HIS A 10 23.99 15.05 -16.08
CA HIS A 10 23.84 16.48 -15.87
C HIS A 10 22.75 16.70 -14.81
N ARG A 11 22.96 17.70 -13.94
CA ARG A 11 22.05 18.09 -12.85
C ARG A 11 20.59 18.27 -13.32
N THR A 12 20.40 18.64 -14.58
CA THR A 12 19.10 18.76 -15.26
C THR A 12 18.38 17.42 -15.46
N ASP A 13 19.11 16.34 -15.71
CA ASP A 13 18.54 15.00 -15.91
C ASP A 13 18.07 14.39 -14.60
N LEU A 14 18.83 14.60 -13.51
CA LEU A 14 18.43 14.19 -12.16
C LEU A 14 17.18 14.97 -11.70
N LEU A 15 17.12 16.28 -11.97
CA LEU A 15 15.94 17.08 -11.65
C LEU A 15 14.73 16.69 -12.52
N ARG A 16 14.95 16.33 -13.78
CA ARG A 16 13.90 15.83 -14.66
C ARG A 16 13.36 14.49 -14.17
N GLN A 17 14.24 13.54 -13.82
CA GLN A 17 13.86 12.25 -13.24
C GLN A 17 13.16 12.39 -11.89
N ALA A 18 13.62 13.29 -11.01
CA ALA A 18 12.96 13.59 -9.76
C ALA A 18 11.57 14.20 -9.99
N ARG A 19 11.44 15.10 -10.97
CA ARG A 19 10.17 15.74 -11.32
C ARG A 19 9.17 14.76 -11.93
N THR A 20 9.59 13.87 -12.84
CA THR A 20 8.70 12.81 -13.35
C THR A 20 8.31 11.81 -12.27
N LYS A 21 9.18 11.49 -11.32
CA LYS A 21 8.81 10.68 -10.15
C LYS A 21 7.76 11.38 -9.27
N ILE A 22 7.93 12.69 -9.02
CA ILE A 22 6.95 13.49 -8.26
C ILE A 22 5.61 13.57 -9.00
N GLU A 23 5.61 13.82 -10.31
CA GLU A 23 4.40 13.92 -11.13
C GLU A 23 3.68 12.57 -11.27
N ALA A 24 4.40 11.44 -11.33
CA ALA A 24 3.82 10.10 -11.33
C ALA A 24 3.15 9.74 -9.99
N ASN A 25 3.70 10.22 -8.87
CA ASN A 25 3.18 9.98 -7.52
C ASN A 25 1.93 10.81 -7.16
N GLN A 26 1.44 11.67 -8.05
CA GLN A 26 0.30 12.56 -7.79
C GLN A 26 -0.89 12.31 -8.74
N LEU A 27 -0.96 11.12 -9.34
CA LEU A 27 -2.01 10.79 -10.28
C LEU A 27 -3.34 10.49 -9.56
N VAL A 28 -4.13 11.53 -9.26
CA VAL A 28 -5.51 11.39 -8.80
C VAL A 28 -6.43 11.54 -10.00
N GLN A 29 -6.94 10.42 -10.51
CA GLN A 29 -7.92 10.41 -11.59
C GLN A 29 -9.33 10.19 -11.02
N ARG A 30 -10.27 11.05 -11.40
CA ARG A 30 -11.70 10.86 -11.10
C ARG A 30 -12.38 10.25 -12.32
N LEU A 31 -12.99 9.09 -12.12
CA LEU A 31 -13.84 8.43 -13.11
C LEU A 31 -15.29 8.50 -12.61
N GLU A 32 -16.20 8.95 -13.48
CA GLU A 32 -17.64 8.96 -13.22
C GLU A 32 -18.29 7.97 -14.21
N VAL A 33 -19.04 6.99 -13.70
CA VAL A 33 -19.74 5.97 -14.49
C VAL A 33 -21.22 6.06 -14.17
N ASP A 34 -22.02 6.48 -15.14
CA ASP A 34 -23.47 6.61 -14.98
C ASP A 34 -24.21 5.45 -15.66
N GLU A 35 -25.01 4.72 -14.87
CA GLU A 35 -26.03 3.80 -15.36
C GLU A 35 -27.40 4.24 -14.81
N LYS A 36 -28.41 4.43 -15.68
CA LYS A 36 -29.77 4.75 -15.22
C LYS A 36 -30.38 3.52 -14.54
N LYS A 37 -30.46 3.51 -13.22
CA LYS A 37 -31.14 2.46 -12.41
C LYS A 37 -32.18 3.04 -11.47
N ASP A 38 -33.21 2.23 -11.17
CA ASP A 38 -34.33 2.57 -10.28
C ASP A 38 -33.88 2.86 -8.84
N ALA A 39 -34.55 3.81 -8.18
CA ALA A 39 -34.11 4.45 -6.93
C ALA A 39 -33.93 3.51 -5.72
N ASP A 40 -34.64 2.37 -5.69
CA ASP A 40 -34.58 1.43 -4.56
C ASP A 40 -33.24 0.68 -4.46
N ASN A 41 -32.53 0.51 -5.58
CA ASN A 41 -31.22 -0.15 -5.61
C ASN A 41 -30.13 0.72 -4.95
N ALA A 42 -30.27 2.04 -4.99
CA ALA A 42 -29.26 2.97 -4.48
C ALA A 42 -29.15 2.95 -2.94
N GLU A 43 -30.26 2.73 -2.22
CA GLU A 43 -30.23 2.68 -0.76
C GLU A 43 -29.61 1.37 -0.24
N GLN A 44 -29.86 0.25 -0.93
CA GLN A 44 -29.29 -1.06 -0.57
C GLN A 44 -27.77 -1.10 -0.83
N ILE A 45 -27.31 -0.52 -1.93
CA ILE A 45 -25.87 -0.34 -2.22
C ILE A 45 -25.20 0.53 -1.16
N ARG A 46 -25.83 1.65 -0.76
CA ARG A 46 -25.28 2.54 0.29
C ARG A 46 -25.06 1.85 1.63
N ARG A 47 -25.98 0.98 2.06
CA ARG A 47 -25.86 0.29 3.36
C ARG A 47 -24.69 -0.70 3.38
N ARG A 48 -24.49 -1.48 2.31
CA ARG A 48 -23.33 -2.39 2.17
C ARG A 48 -21.99 -1.63 2.21
N TYR A 49 -21.93 -0.43 1.64
CA TYR A 49 -20.74 0.41 1.59
C TYR A 49 -20.38 1.08 2.94
N VAL A 50 -21.33 1.20 3.88
CA VAL A 50 -21.05 1.79 5.21
C VAL A 50 -20.47 0.73 6.16
N ASP A 51 -20.94 -0.51 6.06
CA ASP A 51 -20.53 -1.63 6.92
C ASP A 51 -19.07 -2.05 6.67
N THR A 52 -18.64 -2.04 5.40
CA THR A 52 -17.27 -2.43 4.99
C THR A 52 -16.20 -1.36 5.20
N ARG A 53 -16.57 -0.12 5.54
CA ARG A 53 -15.61 1.00 5.65
C ARG A 53 -14.90 1.10 7.00
N HIS A 54 -15.40 0.45 8.04
CA HIS A 54 -14.90 0.65 9.40
C HIS A 54 -14.00 -0.49 9.90
N ASP A 55 -13.95 -1.62 9.18
CA ASP A 55 -13.19 -2.82 9.58
C ASP A 55 -12.11 -3.18 8.53
N ILE A 56 -11.49 -2.17 7.89
CA ILE A 56 -10.33 -2.42 7.03
C ILE A 56 -9.11 -2.54 7.94
N GLU A 57 -8.55 -3.75 8.00
CA GLU A 57 -7.36 -4.04 8.78
C GLU A 57 -6.10 -3.74 7.95
N VAL A 58 -5.13 -3.11 8.61
CA VAL A 58 -3.85 -2.74 8.02
C VAL A 58 -2.73 -3.30 8.89
N THR A 59 -1.91 -4.15 8.28
CA THR A 59 -0.73 -4.74 8.91
C THR A 59 0.52 -4.20 8.23
N TYR A 60 1.45 -3.67 9.01
CA TYR A 60 2.76 -3.26 8.55
C TYR A 60 3.80 -4.28 9.00
N VAL A 61 4.55 -4.83 8.06
CA VAL A 61 5.54 -5.89 8.31
C VAL A 61 6.85 -5.62 7.56
N THR A 62 7.92 -6.29 7.94
CA THR A 62 9.06 -6.52 7.04
C THR A 62 8.77 -7.74 6.17
N ALA A 63 9.18 -7.70 4.90
CA ALA A 63 9.34 -8.90 4.08
C ALA A 63 10.74 -9.43 4.36
N SER A 64 10.87 -10.69 4.78
CA SER A 64 12.18 -11.30 4.92
C SER A 64 12.70 -11.71 3.53
N ASN A 65 13.98 -11.44 3.25
CA ASN A 65 14.67 -11.88 2.02
C ASN A 65 15.03 -13.38 2.04
N SER A 66 14.58 -14.13 3.04
CA SER A 66 14.77 -15.56 3.09
C SER A 66 13.52 -16.25 2.53
N ASP A 67 13.58 -16.56 1.23
CA ASP A 67 12.78 -17.60 0.57
C ASP A 67 13.03 -19.01 1.19
N ASP A 68 13.36 -19.11 2.47
CA ASP A 68 13.31 -20.36 3.20
C ASP A 68 11.98 -20.43 3.93
N GLY A 69 11.18 -21.44 3.65
CA GLY A 69 10.01 -21.79 4.46
C GLY A 69 10.42 -22.27 5.87
N GLY A 70 11.25 -21.49 6.56
CA GLY A 70 11.62 -21.57 7.95
C GLY A 70 10.67 -20.76 8.82
N PRO A 71 10.69 -20.97 10.14
CA PRO A 71 9.70 -20.47 11.08
C PRO A 71 9.98 -19.02 11.53
N ASP A 72 10.53 -18.17 10.65
CA ASP A 72 10.69 -16.74 10.93
C ASP A 72 9.56 -16.01 10.19
N PRO A 73 8.37 -15.86 10.82
CA PRO A 73 7.29 -15.11 10.21
C PRO A 73 7.74 -13.67 9.96
N ASP A 74 7.31 -13.07 8.85
CA ASP A 74 7.43 -11.62 8.60
C ASP A 74 7.24 -10.83 9.92
N ASP A 75 8.25 -10.05 10.34
CA ASP A 75 8.18 -9.33 11.61
C ASP A 75 7.08 -8.26 11.52
N VAL A 76 6.08 -8.38 12.41
CA VAL A 76 5.00 -7.40 12.51
C VAL A 76 5.55 -6.13 13.15
N LEU A 77 5.56 -5.06 12.36
CA LEU A 77 6.01 -3.73 12.75
C LEU A 77 4.92 -2.94 13.48
N ASP A 78 3.69 -3.03 12.98
CA ASP A 78 2.52 -2.32 13.51
C ASP A 78 1.22 -2.91 12.92
N GLU A 79 0.12 -2.78 13.64
CA GLU A 79 -1.21 -3.24 13.23
C GLU A 79 -2.26 -2.21 13.62
N THR A 80 -3.17 -1.91 12.70
CA THR A 80 -4.22 -0.93 12.94
C THR A 80 -5.45 -1.17 12.07
N TYR A 81 -6.50 -0.40 12.35
CA TYR A 81 -7.71 -0.34 11.54
C TYR A 81 -7.88 1.07 10.99
N THR A 82 -8.54 1.21 9.85
CA THR A 82 -8.90 2.52 9.33
C THR A 82 -9.89 3.24 10.26
N ASP A 83 -9.78 4.56 10.35
CA ASP A 83 -10.78 5.40 11.02
C ASP A 83 -12.09 5.53 10.21
N GLU A 84 -13.07 6.28 10.74
CA GLU A 84 -14.36 6.55 10.06
C GLU A 84 -14.22 7.21 8.68
N GLY A 85 -13.07 7.85 8.42
CA GLY A 85 -12.72 8.46 7.15
C GLY A 85 -11.96 7.54 6.19
N GLY A 86 -11.67 6.29 6.59
CA GLY A 86 -10.84 5.36 5.84
C GLY A 86 -9.34 5.64 5.95
N ALA A 87 -8.90 6.52 6.85
CA ALA A 87 -7.49 6.85 7.02
C ALA A 87 -6.82 5.94 8.06
N PHE A 88 -5.54 5.67 7.85
CA PHE A 88 -4.70 4.92 8.79
C PHE A 88 -3.30 5.52 8.85
N TYR A 89 -2.59 5.22 9.94
CA TYR A 89 -1.18 5.57 10.10
C TYR A 89 -0.47 4.47 10.86
N VAL A 90 0.58 3.92 10.26
CA VAL A 90 1.40 2.84 10.82
C VAL A 90 2.86 3.28 10.91
N THR A 91 3.57 2.84 11.95
CA THR A 91 4.98 3.13 12.14
C THR A 91 5.72 1.95 12.74
N GLY A 92 6.90 1.64 12.20
CA GLY A 92 7.71 0.51 12.62
C GLY A 92 9.16 0.90 12.86
N THR A 93 9.88 0.09 13.62
CA THR A 93 11.33 0.15 13.70
C THR A 93 11.85 -1.26 13.91
N GLU A 94 12.78 -1.69 13.07
CA GLU A 94 13.42 -2.99 13.22
C GLU A 94 14.94 -2.92 13.22
N ARG A 95 15.55 -3.98 13.76
CA ARG A 95 17.00 -4.11 13.84
C ARG A 95 17.49 -5.24 12.93
N GLU A 96 17.83 -4.88 11.71
CA GLU A 96 18.45 -5.80 10.75
C GLU A 96 19.90 -5.44 10.43
N LEU A 97 20.66 -6.42 9.92
CA LEU A 97 22.01 -6.22 9.41
C LEU A 97 22.01 -5.53 8.04
N THR A 98 20.96 -5.77 7.26
CA THR A 98 20.69 -5.17 5.95
C THR A 98 19.57 -4.13 6.04
N ASN A 99 19.20 -3.51 4.93
CA ASN A 99 17.94 -2.78 4.88
C ASN A 99 16.79 -3.78 5.02
N ILE A 100 15.75 -3.38 5.76
CA ILE A 100 14.46 -4.05 5.80
C ILE A 100 13.76 -3.91 4.44
N ASP A 101 12.81 -4.79 4.13
CA ASP A 101 11.94 -4.68 2.95
C ASP A 101 10.47 -4.46 3.40
N PRO A 102 10.05 -3.22 3.72
CA PRO A 102 8.77 -3.01 4.38
C PRO A 102 7.58 -3.23 3.45
N VAL A 103 6.55 -3.89 3.96
CA VAL A 103 5.29 -4.18 3.24
C VAL A 103 4.09 -3.77 4.10
N VAL A 104 3.16 -3.04 3.48
CA VAL A 104 1.83 -2.79 4.04
C VAL A 104 0.85 -3.78 3.42
N LYS A 105 0.19 -4.58 4.26
CA LYS A 105 -0.88 -5.50 3.90
C LYS A 105 -2.21 -4.86 4.30
N ILE A 106 -3.16 -4.79 3.37
CA ILE A 106 -4.52 -4.29 3.61
C ILE A 106 -5.50 -5.44 3.44
N TYR A 107 -6.29 -5.70 4.46
CA TYR A 107 -7.31 -6.74 4.52
C TYR A 107 -8.70 -6.10 4.49
N HIS A 108 -9.56 -6.55 3.59
CA HIS A 108 -10.87 -5.92 3.39
C HIS A 108 -11.91 -6.85 2.75
N ASP A 109 -13.18 -6.51 2.95
CA ASP A 109 -14.35 -7.18 2.34
C ASP A 109 -15.11 -6.24 1.38
N CYS A 110 -14.48 -5.15 0.92
CA CYS A 110 -15.09 -4.22 -0.03
C CYS A 110 -15.48 -4.94 -1.34
N ASP A 111 -16.73 -4.76 -1.76
CA ASP A 111 -17.37 -5.43 -2.90
C ASP A 111 -17.17 -6.96 -2.95
N ASP A 112 -17.02 -7.60 -1.80
CA ASP A 112 -16.61 -9.02 -1.73
C ASP A 112 -17.78 -9.99 -1.51
N GLY A 113 -18.97 -9.48 -1.20
CA GLY A 113 -20.17 -10.28 -1.00
C GLY A 113 -20.19 -11.01 0.34
N ILE A 114 -20.51 -12.32 0.34
CA ILE A 114 -20.52 -13.18 1.54
C ILE A 114 -19.61 -14.37 1.23
N LEU A 115 -18.32 -14.09 1.05
CA LEU A 115 -17.31 -15.09 0.76
C LEU A 115 -16.43 -15.29 1.99
N PRO A 116 -16.02 -16.53 2.32
CA PRO A 116 -15.23 -16.80 3.52
C PRO A 116 -13.78 -16.31 3.37
N GLY A 117 -13.26 -15.62 4.37
CA GLY A 117 -11.93 -15.00 4.32
C GLY A 117 -11.94 -13.61 3.69
N GLN A 118 -10.85 -12.88 3.84
CA GLN A 118 -10.72 -11.47 3.44
C GLN A 118 -9.86 -11.31 2.19
N ARG A 119 -10.16 -10.29 1.38
CA ARG A 119 -9.29 -9.86 0.27
C ARG A 119 -8.04 -9.20 0.86
N LYS A 120 -6.87 -9.49 0.30
CA LYS A 120 -5.57 -9.00 0.80
C LYS A 120 -4.76 -8.37 -0.32
N VAL A 121 -4.43 -7.08 -0.16
CA VAL A 121 -3.55 -6.33 -1.07
C VAL A 121 -2.22 -6.03 -0.39
N LYS A 122 -1.11 -6.12 -1.12
CA LYS A 122 0.25 -5.86 -0.61
C LYS A 122 0.88 -4.65 -1.31
N PHE A 123 1.46 -3.74 -0.53
CA PHE A 123 2.19 -2.58 -1.01
C PHE A 123 3.62 -2.58 -0.47
N TYR A 124 4.59 -2.71 -1.38
CA TYR A 124 6.01 -2.59 -1.04
C TYR A 124 6.39 -1.12 -0.87
N ILE A 125 7.01 -0.79 0.25
CA ILE A 125 7.44 0.56 0.56
C ILE A 125 8.85 0.78 0.01
N PRO A 126 9.08 1.81 -0.83
CA PRO A 126 10.40 2.03 -1.41
C PRO A 126 11.46 2.34 -0.35
N ASP A 127 12.68 1.83 -0.55
CA ASP A 127 13.84 2.00 0.34
C ASP A 127 14.14 3.46 0.71
N THR A 128 13.73 4.41 -0.13
CA THR A 128 13.90 5.85 0.12
C THR A 128 13.13 6.38 1.33
N TYR A 129 12.18 5.58 1.85
CA TYR A 129 11.41 5.85 3.06
C TYR A 129 11.92 5.10 4.30
N ILE A 130 13.01 4.33 4.15
CA ILE A 130 13.70 3.67 5.25
C ILE A 130 14.79 4.60 5.77
N TYR A 131 14.84 4.78 7.09
CA TYR A 131 15.79 5.68 7.74
C TYR A 131 16.50 4.99 8.88
N SER A 132 17.79 5.25 9.03
CA SER A 132 18.56 4.82 10.19
C SER A 132 18.09 5.57 11.45
N GLY A 133 17.82 4.82 12.53
CA GLY A 133 17.36 5.36 13.82
C GLY A 133 15.92 4.98 14.11
N SER A 134 15.33 5.57 15.15
CA SER A 134 14.00 5.20 15.66
C SER A 134 12.86 6.10 15.16
N LYS A 135 13.12 6.99 14.21
CA LYS A 135 12.12 7.93 13.68
C LYS A 135 12.25 8.11 12.18
N ALA A 136 11.15 7.90 11.46
CA ALA A 136 11.06 8.24 10.05
C ALA A 136 11.19 9.75 9.83
N ARG A 137 11.86 10.16 8.75
CA ARG A 137 12.01 11.59 8.39
C ARG A 137 10.82 12.11 7.59
N HIS A 138 10.22 11.24 6.78
CA HIS A 138 9.03 11.54 5.98
C HIS A 138 8.13 10.30 5.95
N ALA A 139 6.82 10.53 5.96
CA ALA A 139 5.83 9.47 5.78
C ALA A 139 5.68 9.13 4.30
N PHE A 140 5.56 7.83 3.99
CA PHE A 140 5.11 7.38 2.69
C PHE A 140 3.59 7.57 2.61
N ASN A 141 3.12 8.34 1.63
CA ASN A 141 1.69 8.55 1.42
C ASN A 141 1.22 7.58 0.33
N LEU A 142 0.43 6.59 0.72
CA LEU A 142 -0.15 5.59 -0.19
C LEU A 142 -1.24 6.19 -1.11
N GLY A 143 -1.76 7.36 -0.76
CA GLY A 143 -2.80 8.07 -1.49
C GLY A 143 -4.20 7.58 -1.15
N TYR A 144 -5.12 7.79 -2.10
CA TYR A 144 -6.50 7.32 -2.02
C TYR A 144 -6.65 6.07 -2.87
N LEU A 145 -7.02 4.95 -2.24
CA LEU A 145 -7.24 3.68 -2.91
C LEU A 145 -8.74 3.38 -2.96
N ASN A 146 -9.23 2.91 -4.11
CA ASN A 146 -10.56 2.31 -4.19
C ASN A 146 -10.44 0.79 -4.08
N LEU A 147 -10.74 0.26 -2.88
CA LEU A 147 -10.67 -1.16 -2.57
C LEU A 147 -11.81 -2.01 -3.18
N GLU A 148 -12.81 -1.39 -3.82
CA GLU A 148 -13.80 -2.13 -4.62
C GLU A 148 -13.17 -2.71 -5.90
N THR A 149 -12.09 -2.08 -6.39
CA THR A 149 -11.38 -2.56 -7.58
C THR A 149 -10.52 -3.80 -7.27
N ILE A 150 -10.15 -4.54 -8.31
CA ILE A 150 -9.26 -5.71 -8.20
C ILE A 150 -7.82 -5.27 -8.43
N PHE A 151 -6.96 -5.52 -7.46
CA PHE A 151 -5.53 -5.20 -7.57
C PHE A 151 -4.76 -6.37 -8.21
N PRO A 152 -3.76 -6.09 -9.06
CA PRO A 152 -2.85 -7.13 -9.54
C PRO A 152 -2.13 -7.82 -8.38
N GLY A 153 -2.16 -9.16 -8.34
CA GLY A 153 -1.53 -9.93 -7.27
C GLY A 153 -2.27 -9.91 -5.94
N GLU A 154 -3.51 -9.42 -5.93
CA GLU A 154 -4.39 -9.53 -4.76
C GLU A 154 -4.64 -11.00 -4.39
N GLU A 155 -4.54 -11.28 -3.10
CA GLU A 155 -4.71 -12.60 -2.51
C GLU A 155 -6.01 -12.65 -1.71
N ARG A 156 -6.36 -13.86 -1.26
CA ARG A 156 -7.43 -14.06 -0.29
C ARG A 156 -6.86 -14.79 0.92
N ASP A 157 -7.11 -14.25 2.10
CA ASP A 157 -6.69 -14.81 3.37
C ASP A 157 -7.86 -15.51 4.05
N PHE A 158 -7.68 -16.78 4.43
CA PHE A 158 -8.77 -17.61 4.94
C PHE A 158 -8.73 -17.84 6.45
N LEU A 159 -7.68 -17.37 7.14
CA LEU A 159 -7.38 -17.60 8.57
C LEU A 159 -7.73 -19.02 9.09
#